data_AF-A0A966DDT3-F1
#
_entry.id   AF-A0A966DDT3-F1
#
_cell.length_a   1.000
_cell.length_b   1.000
_cell.length_c   1.000
_cell.angle_alpha   90.00
_cell.angle_beta   90.00
_cell.angle_gamma   90.00
#
_symmetry.space_group_name_H-M   'P 1'
#
loop_
_entity.id
_entity.type
_entity.pdbx_description
1 polymer ?
#
loop_
_entity_poly.entity_id
_entity_poly.type
_entity_poly.pdbx_seq_one_letter_code
_entity_poly.pdbx_strand_id
1 'polypeptide(L)'
;MSTYGTLLKTLINFSGSKLSTVAEEVGYDVSYISKWCNKAKLPASKMAPNINRTLANHFSSEILKHEDLNVFSKTFSVDATPETLNSIIYNLLKDNYKESSKAAATEIHNQENHQPMVFSLASDIYDFFNHELSEILLSYNEPLEILCTLDVCRFITSNVTEVSAYRMPSHEIKVKIGLNADLLSSDSDNYLKNLYFFLNSHSHISFDFYEDSLMNSMNTIVVKDHMAIVCGLDQYSRIQVATVITEPEKVNQIYVRTLPAFRTTNLMVHATESDEFYQYGYRTDFYARNNFQIFLTRGFEYLLPEECWEPIIRAAKERDKDEFMSRLVSQLQITWDEIFEKGSIDFFVLKSSLMKYMEDGEIIFADVVYNMTPEERKLHIQNVLAITKKNPNIKFYVIDEEYLPGVQHLLHTSVFNNRKKLFLKNPERYHLDIGPHFYSVLSDQLIKEISTYFDNMKVKEFCFEYDSEAVQKFAEKYGPLVNRMIDLSGYKL
;
A
#
# COMPACT_ATOMS: atom_id res chain seq x y z
N MET A 1 8.15 -39.38 6.68
CA MET A 1 7.85 -40.82 6.53
C MET A 1 6.47 -41.05 7.15
N SER A 2 5.57 -41.79 6.53
CA SER A 2 4.19 -41.94 7.04
C SER A 2 4.16 -42.79 8.32
N THR A 3 3.20 -42.56 9.23
CA THR A 3 3.05 -43.36 10.47
C THR A 3 2.85 -44.84 10.16
N TYR A 4 2.09 -45.15 9.10
CA TYR A 4 1.94 -46.49 8.55
C TYR A 4 3.26 -47.11 8.07
N GLY A 5 4.08 -46.35 7.35
CA GLY A 5 5.36 -46.84 6.83
C GLY A 5 6.37 -47.15 7.94
N THR A 6 6.40 -46.29 8.97
CA THR A 6 7.21 -46.51 10.17
C THR A 6 6.78 -47.76 10.93
N LEU A 7 5.48 -47.92 11.19
CA LEU A 7 4.94 -49.11 11.85
C LEU A 7 5.26 -50.39 11.08
N LEU A 8 5.02 -50.39 9.76
CA LEU A 8 5.29 -51.55 8.91
C LEU A 8 6.76 -51.94 8.95
N LYS A 9 7.68 -50.97 8.88
CA LYS A 9 9.12 -51.22 8.97
C LYS A 9 9.51 -51.80 10.34
N THR A 10 8.92 -51.30 11.43
CA THR A 10 9.14 -51.83 12.77
C THR A 10 8.65 -53.26 12.89
N LEU A 11 7.46 -53.59 12.37
CA LEU A 11 6.92 -54.95 12.38
C LEU A 11 7.78 -55.93 11.58
N ILE A 12 8.25 -55.54 10.39
CA ILE A 12 9.14 -56.36 9.54
C ILE A 12 10.46 -56.66 10.27
N ASN A 13 11.06 -55.64 10.89
CA ASN A 13 12.30 -55.82 11.63
C ASN A 13 12.10 -56.68 12.89
N PHE A 14 10.97 -56.49 13.59
CA PHE A 14 10.65 -57.22 14.81
C PHE A 14 10.40 -58.70 14.55
N SER A 15 9.64 -59.05 13.50
CA SER A 15 9.34 -60.44 13.15
C SER A 15 10.50 -61.17 12.46
N GLY A 16 11.63 -60.50 12.20
CA GLY A 16 12.73 -61.05 11.42
C GLY A 16 12.39 -61.33 9.94
N SER A 17 11.24 -60.83 9.46
CA SER A 17 10.74 -61.12 8.11
C SER A 17 11.60 -60.44 7.05
N LYS A 18 11.92 -61.16 5.96
CA LYS A 18 12.55 -60.55 4.79
C LYS A 18 11.53 -59.78 3.96
N LEU A 19 11.92 -58.62 3.43
CA LEU A 19 11.11 -57.81 2.52
C LEU A 19 10.57 -58.61 1.32
N SER A 20 11.35 -59.56 0.80
CA SER A 20 10.93 -60.45 -0.30
C SER A 20 9.77 -61.37 0.10
N THR A 21 9.82 -61.92 1.30
CA THR A 21 8.77 -62.81 1.84
C THR A 21 7.50 -62.03 2.11
N VAL A 22 7.61 -60.84 2.71
CA VAL A 22 6.45 -59.97 2.95
C VAL A 22 5.78 -59.57 1.63
N ALA A 23 6.58 -59.27 0.59
CA ALA A 23 6.08 -58.90 -0.73
C ALA A 23 5.32 -60.06 -1.41
N GLU A 24 5.86 -61.27 -1.33
CA GLU A 24 5.23 -62.50 -1.84
C GLU A 24 3.87 -62.75 -1.17
N GLU A 25 3.80 -62.66 0.16
CA GLU A 25 2.57 -62.88 0.94
C GLU A 25 1.46 -61.89 0.57
N VAL A 26 1.78 -60.61 0.41
CA VAL A 26 0.76 -59.60 0.05
C VAL A 26 0.47 -59.53 -1.45
N GLY A 27 1.23 -60.24 -2.30
CA GLY A 27 1.08 -60.24 -3.75
C GLY A 27 1.59 -58.97 -4.45
N TYR A 28 2.65 -58.35 -3.93
CA TYR A 28 3.28 -57.15 -4.51
C TYR A 28 4.77 -57.38 -4.80
N ASP A 29 5.34 -56.55 -5.68
CA ASP A 29 6.80 -56.51 -5.88
C ASP A 29 7.51 -55.86 -4.67
N VAL A 30 8.74 -56.31 -4.37
CA VAL A 30 9.54 -55.82 -3.24
C VAL A 30 9.71 -54.29 -3.26
N SER A 31 9.75 -53.67 -4.44
CA SER A 31 9.82 -52.22 -4.58
C SER A 31 8.60 -51.48 -4.04
N TYR A 32 7.40 -52.10 -4.03
CA TYR A 32 6.19 -51.51 -3.45
C TYR A 32 6.22 -51.55 -1.93
N ILE A 33 6.68 -52.66 -1.33
CA ILE A 33 6.86 -52.74 0.13
C ILE A 33 7.92 -51.75 0.59
N SER A 34 9.02 -51.65 -0.17
CA SER A 34 10.08 -50.66 0.09
C SER A 34 9.57 -49.23 -0.02
N LYS A 35 8.69 -48.94 -0.99
CA LYS A 35 7.99 -47.65 -1.07
C LYS A 35 7.14 -47.44 0.18
N TRP A 36 6.27 -48.36 0.58
CA TRP A 36 5.42 -48.19 1.76
C TRP A 36 6.21 -47.94 3.05
N CYS A 37 7.36 -48.60 3.21
CA CYS A 37 8.20 -48.42 4.39
C CYS A 37 8.99 -47.10 4.39
N ASN A 38 9.48 -46.64 3.22
CA ASN A 38 10.51 -45.59 3.17
C ASN A 38 10.09 -44.30 2.45
N LYS A 39 9.14 -44.36 1.51
CA LYS A 39 8.69 -43.22 0.70
C LYS A 39 7.19 -43.08 0.95
N ALA A 40 6.73 -42.09 1.72
CA ALA A 40 5.37 -41.83 2.26
C ALA A 40 4.14 -42.16 1.34
N LYS A 41 4.09 -43.37 0.80
CA LYS A 41 3.14 -43.95 -0.13
C LYS A 41 2.41 -45.03 0.65
N LEU A 42 1.12 -45.11 0.42
CA LEU A 42 0.27 -46.07 1.09
C LEU A 42 -0.15 -47.17 0.11
N PRO A 43 -0.52 -48.35 0.61
CA PRO A 43 -1.30 -49.31 -0.16
C PRO A 43 -2.55 -48.65 -0.74
N ALA A 44 -3.04 -49.15 -1.88
CA ALA A 44 -4.29 -48.64 -2.45
C ALA A 44 -5.45 -48.82 -1.46
N SER A 45 -6.27 -47.79 -1.24
CA SER A 45 -7.34 -47.77 -0.21
C SER A 45 -8.28 -48.98 -0.28
N LYS A 46 -8.65 -49.42 -1.48
CA LYS A 46 -9.49 -50.62 -1.69
C LYS A 46 -8.81 -51.91 -1.23
N MET A 47 -7.48 -51.98 -1.31
CA MET A 47 -6.68 -53.16 -0.99
C MET A 47 -6.10 -53.13 0.43
N ALA A 48 -6.04 -51.95 1.06
CA ALA A 48 -5.44 -51.76 2.38
C ALA A 48 -6.00 -52.69 3.47
N PRO A 49 -7.33 -52.95 3.57
CA PRO A 49 -7.84 -53.91 4.55
C PRO A 49 -7.33 -55.34 4.33
N ASN A 50 -7.25 -55.78 3.07
CA ASN A 50 -6.78 -57.12 2.72
C ASN A 50 -5.27 -57.26 2.95
N ILE A 51 -4.51 -56.22 2.59
CA ILE A 51 -3.06 -56.16 2.83
C ILE A 51 -2.77 -56.19 4.33
N ASN A 52 -3.45 -55.34 5.12
CA ASN A 52 -3.26 -55.30 6.57
C ASN A 52 -3.61 -56.64 7.23
N ARG A 53 -4.65 -57.34 6.74
CA ARG A 53 -5.02 -58.67 7.25
C ARG A 53 -3.96 -59.72 6.93
N THR A 54 -3.43 -59.69 5.72
CA THR A 54 -2.37 -60.62 5.28
C THR A 54 -1.08 -60.40 6.07
N LEU A 55 -0.68 -59.14 6.23
CA LEU A 55 0.47 -58.75 7.06
C LEU A 55 0.28 -59.15 8.52
N ALA A 56 -0.90 -58.92 9.10
CA ALA A 56 -1.19 -59.32 10.47
C ALA A 56 -1.07 -60.83 10.67
N ASN A 57 -1.60 -61.63 9.73
CA ASN A 57 -1.44 -63.09 9.73
C ASN A 57 0.03 -63.52 9.70
N HIS A 58 0.79 -62.95 8.77
CA HIS A 58 2.21 -63.25 8.62
C HIS A 58 3.01 -62.89 9.89
N PHE A 59 2.92 -61.65 10.36
CA PHE A 59 3.67 -61.19 11.53
C PHE A 59 3.25 -61.90 12.81
N SER A 60 1.94 -62.12 13.04
CA SER A 60 1.49 -62.87 14.22
C SER A 60 2.04 -64.29 14.26
N SER A 61 2.13 -64.94 13.09
CA SER A 61 2.65 -66.31 12.99
C SER A 61 4.16 -66.38 13.25
N GLU A 62 4.94 -65.44 12.72
CA GLU A 62 6.39 -65.39 12.96
C GLU A 62 6.71 -65.03 14.42
N ILE A 63 6.00 -64.06 15.01
CA ILE A 63 6.21 -63.66 16.41
C ILE A 63 5.89 -64.81 17.37
N LEU A 64 4.85 -65.61 17.11
CA LEU A 64 4.52 -66.77 17.94
C LEU A 64 5.53 -67.91 17.82
N LYS A 65 6.13 -68.12 16.63
CA LYS A 65 7.18 -69.12 16.44
C LYS A 65 8.46 -68.82 17.21
N HIS A 66 8.76 -67.55 17.46
CA HIS A 66 9.94 -67.10 18.17
C HIS A 66 9.72 -66.86 19.67
N GLU A 67 8.52 -67.15 20.19
CA GLU A 67 8.12 -66.93 21.60
C GLU A 67 8.28 -65.47 22.10
N ASP A 68 8.31 -64.50 21.18
CA ASP A 68 8.62 -63.08 21.46
C ASP A 68 7.41 -62.24 21.94
N LEU A 69 6.34 -62.88 22.42
CA LEU A 69 5.07 -62.23 22.73
C LEU A 69 5.21 -61.15 23.83
N ASN A 70 5.96 -61.42 24.89
CA ASN A 70 6.20 -60.46 25.97
C ASN A 70 7.00 -59.24 25.49
N VAL A 71 7.93 -59.45 24.56
CA VAL A 71 8.77 -58.38 23.97
C VAL A 71 7.93 -57.52 23.03
N PHE A 72 7.01 -58.15 22.27
CA PHE A 72 6.06 -57.46 21.41
C PHE A 72 5.14 -56.55 22.23
N SER A 73 4.50 -57.10 23.28
CA SER A 73 3.60 -56.36 24.16
C SER A 73 4.27 -55.12 24.76
N LYS A 74 5.54 -55.23 25.15
CA LYS A 74 6.34 -54.10 25.65
C LYS A 74 6.73 -53.09 24.57
N THR A 75 7.05 -53.54 23.36
CA THR A 75 7.54 -52.69 22.26
C THR A 75 6.43 -51.82 21.69
N PHE A 76 5.21 -52.35 21.61
CA PHE A 76 4.05 -51.66 21.05
C PHE A 76 3.09 -51.14 22.13
N SER A 77 3.42 -51.32 23.42
CA SER A 77 2.58 -50.93 24.56
C SER A 77 1.15 -51.47 24.48
N VAL A 78 1.03 -52.78 24.21
CA VAL A 78 -0.25 -53.49 24.05
C VAL A 78 -0.24 -54.77 24.87
N ASP A 79 -1.40 -55.18 25.42
CA ASP A 79 -1.54 -56.46 26.10
C ASP A 79 -1.96 -57.54 25.09
N ALA A 80 -0.96 -58.21 24.48
CA ALA A 80 -1.20 -59.26 23.50
C ALA A 80 -1.15 -60.67 24.10
N THR A 81 -2.16 -61.49 23.80
CA THR A 81 -2.18 -62.95 24.01
C THR A 81 -2.01 -63.68 22.68
N PRO A 82 -1.69 -64.98 22.65
CA PRO A 82 -1.59 -65.73 21.40
C PRO A 82 -2.84 -65.65 20.53
N GLU A 83 -4.02 -65.61 21.14
CA GLU A 83 -5.32 -65.54 20.45
C GLU A 83 -5.66 -64.13 19.95
N THR A 84 -5.06 -63.09 20.54
CA THR A 84 -5.39 -61.68 20.26
C THR A 84 -4.32 -60.94 19.45
N LEU A 85 -3.10 -61.49 19.35
CA LEU A 85 -1.98 -60.87 18.65
C LEU A 85 -2.31 -60.46 17.21
N ASN A 86 -2.99 -61.34 16.47
CA ASN A 86 -3.38 -61.08 15.09
C ASN A 86 -4.29 -59.86 14.96
N SER A 87 -5.33 -59.79 15.79
CA SER A 87 -6.30 -58.69 15.75
C SER A 87 -5.68 -57.37 16.21
N ILE A 88 -4.75 -57.42 17.17
CA ILE A 88 -3.97 -56.27 17.63
C ILE A 88 -3.08 -55.73 16.49
N ILE A 89 -2.30 -56.57 15.81
CA ILE A 89 -1.45 -56.14 14.68
C ILE A 89 -2.30 -55.57 13.54
N TYR A 90 -3.43 -56.20 13.23
CA TYR A 90 -4.36 -55.69 12.22
C TYR A 90 -4.89 -54.29 12.57
N ASN A 91 -5.29 -54.08 13.82
CA ASN A 91 -5.80 -52.78 14.28
C ASN A 91 -4.70 -51.71 14.27
N LEU A 92 -3.48 -52.03 14.72
CA LEU A 92 -2.34 -51.12 14.63
C LEU A 92 -2.09 -50.67 13.19
N LEU A 93 -2.04 -51.62 12.24
CA LEU A 93 -1.87 -51.33 10.81
C LEU A 93 -3.04 -50.51 10.25
N LYS A 94 -4.27 -50.81 10.64
CA LYS A 94 -5.48 -50.10 10.20
C LYS A 94 -5.54 -48.66 10.69
N ASP A 95 -5.22 -48.42 11.95
CA ASP A 95 -5.32 -47.09 12.56
C ASP A 95 -4.20 -46.17 12.06
N ASN A 96 -2.97 -46.68 11.96
CA ASN A 96 -1.85 -45.95 11.35
C ASN A 96 -2.08 -45.67 9.86
N TYR A 97 -2.73 -46.60 9.12
CA TYR A 97 -3.12 -46.36 7.73
C TYR A 97 -4.11 -45.19 7.62
N LYS A 98 -5.15 -45.16 8.48
CA LYS A 98 -6.15 -44.09 8.49
C LYS A 98 -5.53 -42.73 8.80
N GLU A 99 -4.64 -42.67 9.78
CA GLU A 99 -3.92 -41.44 10.16
C GLU A 99 -3.06 -40.93 9.00
N SER A 100 -2.24 -41.81 8.41
CA SER A 100 -1.42 -41.47 7.25
C SER A 100 -2.25 -41.06 6.03
N SER A 101 -3.43 -41.67 5.83
CA SER A 101 -4.35 -41.31 4.74
C SER A 101 -4.99 -39.93 4.95
N LYS A 102 -5.27 -39.54 6.20
CA LYS A 102 -5.78 -38.19 6.50
C LYS A 102 -4.72 -37.13 6.24
N ALA A 103 -3.49 -37.36 6.69
CA ALA A 103 -2.36 -36.46 6.45
C ALA A 103 -2.10 -36.23 4.94
N ALA A 104 -2.11 -37.30 4.14
CA ALA A 104 -1.94 -37.21 2.70
C ALA A 104 -3.08 -36.44 1.99
N ALA A 105 -4.32 -36.55 2.49
CA ALA A 105 -5.45 -35.79 1.94
C ALA A 105 -5.35 -34.29 2.25
N THR A 106 -4.87 -33.92 3.44
CA THR A 106 -4.62 -32.52 3.83
C THR A 106 -3.50 -31.89 2.99
N GLU A 107 -2.42 -32.62 2.71
CA GLU A 107 -1.33 -32.15 1.84
C GLU A 107 -1.80 -31.90 0.39
N ILE A 108 -2.64 -32.77 -0.17
CA ILE A 108 -3.21 -32.59 -1.52
C ILE A 108 -4.13 -31.36 -1.57
N HIS A 109 -4.98 -31.18 -0.56
CA HIS A 109 -5.87 -30.01 -0.51
C HIS A 109 -5.10 -28.69 -0.40
N ASN A 110 -4.01 -28.66 0.38
CA ASN A 110 -3.14 -27.49 0.45
C ASN A 110 -2.39 -27.24 -0.89
N GLN A 111 -2.00 -28.29 -1.62
CA GLN A 111 -1.38 -28.15 -2.94
C GLN A 111 -2.34 -27.62 -4.01
N GLU A 112 -3.63 -27.97 -3.95
CA GLU A 112 -4.65 -27.42 -4.86
C GLU A 112 -4.92 -25.93 -4.58
N ASN A 113 -4.94 -25.52 -3.31
CA ASN A 113 -5.17 -24.11 -2.94
C ASN A 113 -4.01 -23.15 -3.31
N HIS A 114 -2.81 -23.67 -3.59
CA HIS A 114 -1.62 -22.87 -3.94
C HIS A 114 -1.23 -22.96 -5.42
N GLN A 115 -2.12 -23.44 -6.30
CA GLN A 115 -1.85 -23.40 -7.75
C GLN A 115 -1.82 -21.95 -8.26
N PRO A 116 -0.83 -21.57 -9.10
CA PRO A 116 -0.82 -20.25 -9.70
C PRO A 116 -2.05 -20.02 -10.57
N MET A 117 -2.70 -18.87 -10.40
CA MET A 117 -3.77 -18.43 -11.28
C MET A 117 -3.17 -17.69 -12.48
N VAL A 118 -3.60 -18.00 -13.69
CA VAL A 118 -3.06 -17.40 -14.92
C VAL A 118 -4.19 -16.72 -15.70
N PHE A 119 -4.10 -15.40 -15.81
CA PHE A 119 -4.99 -14.58 -16.61
C PHE A 119 -4.35 -14.31 -17.97
N SER A 120 -5.09 -14.56 -19.05
CA SER A 120 -4.62 -14.36 -20.44
C SER A 120 -5.64 -13.68 -21.35
N LEU A 121 -6.90 -13.56 -20.92
CA LEU A 121 -7.91 -12.77 -21.61
C LEU A 121 -7.83 -11.32 -21.15
N ALA A 122 -7.94 -10.39 -22.08
CA ALA A 122 -7.85 -8.96 -21.77
C ALA A 122 -8.95 -8.48 -20.81
N SER A 123 -10.16 -9.06 -20.88
CA SER A 123 -11.25 -8.81 -19.93
C SER A 123 -10.86 -9.22 -18.52
N ASP A 124 -10.34 -10.44 -18.36
CA ASP A 124 -10.04 -10.98 -17.03
C ASP A 124 -8.85 -10.24 -16.40
N ILE A 125 -7.87 -9.85 -17.20
CA ILE A 125 -6.76 -8.98 -16.76
C ILE A 125 -7.30 -7.62 -16.31
N TYR A 126 -8.19 -7.01 -17.10
CA TYR A 126 -8.81 -5.74 -16.76
C TYR A 126 -9.61 -5.83 -15.45
N ASP A 127 -10.48 -6.83 -15.32
CA ASP A 127 -11.31 -7.05 -14.14
C ASP A 127 -10.47 -7.35 -12.90
N PHE A 128 -9.41 -8.15 -13.06
CA PHE A 128 -8.48 -8.45 -11.97
C PHE A 128 -7.80 -7.19 -11.44
N PHE A 129 -7.19 -6.36 -12.30
CA PHE A 129 -6.44 -5.19 -11.85
C PHE A 129 -7.32 -4.03 -11.38
N ASN A 130 -8.49 -3.83 -11.99
CA ASN A 130 -9.37 -2.69 -11.65
C ASN A 130 -10.38 -3.02 -10.54
N HIS A 131 -10.67 -4.30 -10.28
CA HIS A 131 -11.69 -4.70 -9.32
C HIS A 131 -11.16 -5.74 -8.31
N GLU A 132 -10.77 -6.93 -8.76
CA GLU A 132 -10.50 -8.05 -7.83
C GLU A 132 -9.29 -7.77 -6.93
N LEU A 133 -8.20 -7.23 -7.47
CA LEU A 133 -6.98 -6.93 -6.73
C LEU A 133 -7.27 -5.96 -5.59
N SER A 134 -8.03 -4.90 -5.86
CA SER A 134 -8.43 -3.93 -4.84
C SER A 134 -9.23 -4.60 -3.71
N GLU A 135 -10.23 -5.42 -4.06
CA GLU A 135 -11.03 -6.16 -3.08
C GLU A 135 -10.20 -7.15 -2.25
N ILE A 136 -9.23 -7.83 -2.87
CA ILE A 136 -8.29 -8.71 -2.17
C ILE A 136 -7.47 -7.89 -1.16
N LEU A 137 -6.87 -6.77 -1.58
CA LEU A 137 -6.08 -5.92 -0.69
C LEU A 137 -6.92 -5.40 0.49
N LEU A 138 -8.15 -4.96 0.22
CA LEU A 138 -9.07 -4.47 1.25
C LEU A 138 -9.59 -5.56 2.20
N SER A 139 -9.54 -6.84 1.79
CA SER A 139 -10.01 -7.98 2.61
C SER A 139 -9.04 -8.37 3.71
N TYR A 140 -7.77 -7.95 3.62
CA TYR A 140 -6.79 -8.18 4.67
C TYR A 140 -7.08 -7.35 5.91
N ASN A 141 -6.60 -7.81 7.08
CA ASN A 141 -6.83 -7.18 8.38
C ASN A 141 -5.52 -6.74 9.05
N GLU A 142 -4.46 -6.58 8.26
CA GLU A 142 -3.13 -6.21 8.74
C GLU A 142 -2.47 -5.22 7.77
N PRO A 143 -1.49 -4.41 8.23
CA PRO A 143 -0.78 -3.49 7.35
C PRO A 143 -0.07 -4.22 6.20
N LEU A 144 -0.17 -3.67 4.99
CA LEU A 144 0.37 -4.28 3.79
C LEU A 144 1.62 -3.54 3.28
N GLU A 145 2.64 -4.29 2.91
CA GLU A 145 3.82 -3.81 2.18
C GLU A 145 3.80 -4.38 0.77
N ILE A 146 3.73 -3.50 -0.23
CA ILE A 146 3.61 -3.86 -1.64
C ILE A 146 4.82 -3.33 -2.41
N LEU A 147 5.44 -4.20 -3.20
CA LEU A 147 6.49 -3.84 -4.16
C LEU A 147 5.91 -3.92 -5.57
N CYS A 148 5.94 -2.83 -6.34
CA CYS A 148 5.45 -2.78 -7.71
C CYS A 148 6.56 -2.29 -8.64
N THR A 149 7.09 -3.18 -9.48
CA THR A 149 8.15 -2.79 -10.44
C THR A 149 7.62 -2.25 -11.75
N LEU A 150 6.29 -2.17 -11.89
CA LEU A 150 5.63 -1.60 -13.06
C LEU A 150 5.53 -0.09 -12.88
N ASP A 151 5.77 0.65 -13.96
CA ASP A 151 5.54 2.09 -14.03
C ASP A 151 4.11 2.46 -13.59
N VAL A 152 3.99 3.44 -12.71
CA VAL A 152 2.72 3.91 -12.14
C VAL A 152 1.69 4.28 -13.22
N CYS A 153 2.12 4.88 -14.33
CA CYS A 153 1.19 5.36 -15.35
C CYS A 153 0.47 4.21 -16.09
N ARG A 154 0.92 2.96 -15.93
CA ARG A 154 0.19 1.78 -16.42
C ARG A 154 -1.15 1.55 -15.73
N PHE A 155 -1.29 2.02 -14.49
CA PHE A 155 -2.52 1.86 -13.71
C PHE A 155 -3.50 3.03 -13.91
N ILE A 156 -3.11 4.02 -14.71
CA ILE A 156 -3.89 5.22 -14.94
C ILE A 156 -4.73 5.00 -16.19
N THR A 157 -6.01 4.69 -16.01
CA THR A 157 -6.94 4.55 -17.13
C THR A 157 -7.25 5.94 -17.70
N SER A 158 -7.39 6.04 -19.03
CA SER A 158 -7.71 7.30 -19.72
C SER A 158 -9.08 7.89 -19.34
N ASN A 159 -9.92 7.11 -18.63
CA ASN A 159 -11.26 7.48 -18.17
C ASN A 159 -11.28 7.56 -16.64
N VAL A 160 -10.50 8.48 -16.09
CA VAL A 160 -10.50 8.88 -14.67
C VAL A 160 -11.89 9.37 -14.18
N THR A 161 -12.85 9.53 -15.10
CA THR A 161 -14.23 9.99 -14.87
C THR A 161 -15.14 9.02 -14.13
N GLU A 162 -14.85 7.71 -14.10
CA GLU A 162 -15.66 6.73 -13.38
C GLU A 162 -15.05 6.39 -12.03
N VAL A 163 -15.22 7.28 -11.05
CA VAL A 163 -14.90 6.95 -9.66
C VAL A 163 -16.03 6.09 -9.10
N SER A 164 -15.84 4.78 -9.14
CA SER A 164 -16.43 3.93 -8.11
C SER A 164 -15.92 4.45 -6.76
N ALA A 165 -16.81 4.72 -5.81
CA ALA A 165 -16.42 5.12 -4.46
C ALA A 165 -15.46 4.06 -3.89
N TYR A 166 -14.16 4.34 -3.93
CA TYR A 166 -13.14 3.42 -3.43
C TYR A 166 -13.39 3.23 -1.95
N ARG A 167 -13.59 1.97 -1.54
CA ARG A 167 -13.73 1.64 -0.13
C ARG A 167 -12.42 1.98 0.56
N MET A 168 -12.51 2.79 1.61
CA MET A 168 -11.36 3.12 2.44
C MET A 168 -10.84 1.84 3.12
N PRO A 169 -9.52 1.59 3.12
CA PRO A 169 -8.95 0.46 3.84
C PRO A 169 -9.12 0.67 5.35
N SER A 170 -9.21 -0.44 6.09
CA SER A 170 -9.24 -0.46 7.55
C SER A 170 -7.83 -0.49 8.17
N HIS A 171 -6.79 -0.53 7.34
CA HIS A 171 -5.40 -0.74 7.71
C HIS A 171 -4.46 0.05 6.79
N GLU A 172 -3.21 0.21 7.20
CA GLU A 172 -2.20 0.95 6.43
C GLU A 172 -1.71 0.13 5.22
N ILE A 173 -1.63 0.74 4.05
CA ILE A 173 -1.07 0.13 2.84
C ILE A 173 0.12 0.99 2.38
N LYS A 174 1.31 0.39 2.32
CA LYS A 174 2.54 1.02 1.83
C LYS A 174 2.96 0.38 0.52
N VAL A 175 3.14 1.20 -0.50
CA VAL A 175 3.50 0.75 -1.85
C VAL A 175 4.83 1.39 -2.26
N LYS A 176 5.81 0.57 -2.60
CA LYS A 176 7.01 1.01 -3.31
C LYS A 176 6.81 0.77 -4.79
N ILE A 177 6.86 1.81 -5.61
CA ILE A 177 6.51 1.73 -7.03
C ILE A 177 7.55 2.42 -7.93
N GLY A 178 7.75 1.87 -9.12
CA GLY A 178 8.62 2.45 -10.14
C GLY A 178 8.00 3.64 -10.88
N LEU A 179 8.83 4.63 -11.21
CA LEU A 179 8.56 5.71 -12.15
C LEU A 179 9.51 5.59 -13.34
N ASN A 180 8.94 5.66 -14.54
CA ASN A 180 9.68 5.69 -15.78
C ASN A 180 10.28 7.09 -16.03
N ALA A 181 11.57 7.25 -15.74
CA ALA A 181 12.26 8.53 -15.87
C ALA A 181 12.39 9.02 -17.32
N ASP A 182 12.46 8.09 -18.29
CA ASP A 182 12.51 8.43 -19.72
C ASP A 182 11.16 9.03 -20.19
N LEU A 183 10.05 8.43 -19.76
CA LEU A 183 8.70 8.92 -20.07
C LEU A 183 8.44 10.26 -19.39
N LEU A 184 8.83 10.40 -18.12
CA LEU A 184 8.81 11.68 -17.41
C LEU A 184 9.57 12.78 -18.18
N SER A 185 10.69 12.44 -18.81
CA SER A 185 11.50 13.40 -19.58
C SER A 185 10.86 13.75 -20.93
N SER A 186 10.21 12.78 -21.59
CA SER A 186 9.71 12.92 -22.97
C SER A 186 8.28 13.48 -23.06
N ASP A 187 7.42 13.24 -22.06
CA ASP A 187 6.03 13.69 -21.99
C ASP A 187 5.69 14.19 -20.56
N SER A 188 6.54 15.09 -20.06
CA SER A 188 6.53 15.60 -18.67
C SER A 188 5.16 16.10 -18.22
N ASP A 189 4.51 16.99 -18.99
CA ASP A 189 3.23 17.59 -18.63
C ASP A 189 2.13 16.54 -18.39
N ASN A 190 1.99 15.59 -19.31
CA ASN A 190 0.96 14.55 -19.20
C ASN A 190 1.30 13.53 -18.11
N TYR A 191 2.57 13.15 -18.01
CA TYR A 191 3.05 12.22 -16.99
C TYR A 191 2.83 12.77 -15.57
N LEU A 192 3.20 14.03 -15.32
CA LEU A 192 3.00 14.69 -14.03
C LEU A 192 1.51 14.86 -13.70
N LYS A 193 0.68 15.24 -14.67
CA LYS A 193 -0.77 15.33 -14.49
C LYS A 193 -1.35 13.98 -14.05
N ASN A 194 -0.97 12.91 -14.75
CA ASN A 194 -1.44 11.57 -14.45
C ASN A 194 -0.95 11.08 -13.07
N LEU A 195 0.34 11.28 -12.77
CA LEU A 195 0.91 10.96 -11.45
C LEU A 195 0.16 11.69 -10.32
N TYR A 196 -0.13 12.98 -10.51
CA TYR A 196 -0.91 13.76 -9.55
C TYR A 196 -2.31 13.18 -9.37
N PHE A 197 -3.03 12.85 -10.44
CA PHE A 197 -4.35 12.22 -10.33
C PHE A 197 -4.31 10.85 -9.67
N PHE A 198 -3.31 10.03 -9.96
CA PHE A 198 -3.12 8.72 -9.33
C PHE A 198 -2.90 8.83 -7.82
N LEU A 199 -2.06 9.78 -7.38
CA LEU A 199 -1.83 10.05 -5.97
C LEU A 199 -3.12 10.44 -5.25
N ASN A 200 -3.91 11.32 -5.87
CA ASN A 200 -5.17 11.81 -5.31
C ASN A 200 -6.26 10.74 -5.30
N SER A 201 -6.36 9.89 -6.33
CA SER A 201 -7.36 8.80 -6.32
C SER A 201 -7.10 7.74 -5.24
N HIS A 202 -5.86 7.70 -4.72
CA HIS A 202 -5.41 6.75 -3.69
C HIS A 202 -4.84 7.46 -2.46
N SER A 203 -5.43 8.58 -2.05
CA SER A 203 -4.93 9.47 -0.97
C SER A 203 -4.73 8.79 0.39
N HIS A 204 -5.33 7.61 0.59
CA HIS A 204 -5.24 6.77 1.78
C HIS A 204 -4.12 5.71 1.74
N ILE A 205 -3.42 5.57 0.61
CA ILE A 205 -2.29 4.65 0.42
C ILE A 205 -0.99 5.46 0.43
N SER A 206 0.02 4.96 1.12
CA SER A 206 1.34 5.61 1.18
C SER A 206 2.23 5.08 0.05
N PHE A 207 2.66 5.96 -0.85
CA PHE A 207 3.52 5.61 -1.97
C PHE A 207 4.96 6.12 -1.83
N ASP A 208 5.93 5.23 -1.95
CA ASP A 208 7.32 5.60 -2.21
C ASP A 208 7.63 5.35 -3.70
N PHE A 209 8.03 6.39 -4.41
CA PHE A 209 8.32 6.33 -5.84
C PHE A 209 9.82 6.25 -6.10
N TYR A 210 10.22 5.28 -6.90
CA TYR A 210 11.62 5.01 -7.23
C TYR A 210 11.85 5.14 -8.73
N GLU A 211 13.02 5.62 -9.12
CA GLU A 211 13.46 5.53 -10.52
C GLU A 211 13.54 4.06 -10.96
N ASP A 212 12.94 3.72 -12.09
CA ASP A 212 12.75 2.32 -12.54
C ASP A 212 13.98 1.65 -13.16
N SER A 213 15.13 2.32 -13.17
CA SER A 213 16.39 1.89 -13.81
C SER A 213 16.86 0.48 -13.42
N LEU A 214 16.54 0.01 -12.21
CA LEU A 214 16.89 -1.32 -11.70
C LEU A 214 15.78 -2.37 -11.79
N MET A 215 14.57 -1.98 -12.21
CA MET A 215 13.37 -2.84 -12.11
C MET A 215 12.53 -2.92 -13.39
N ASN A 216 12.92 -2.20 -14.44
CA ASN A 216 12.20 -2.12 -15.73
C ASN A 216 11.91 -3.48 -16.41
N SER A 217 12.72 -4.52 -16.12
CA SER A 217 12.56 -5.86 -16.70
C SER A 217 11.85 -6.85 -15.77
N MET A 218 11.56 -6.47 -14.52
CA MET A 218 11.03 -7.40 -13.52
C MET A 218 9.53 -7.66 -13.69
N ASN A 219 8.77 -6.63 -14.09
CA ASN A 219 7.32 -6.70 -14.33
C ASN A 219 6.55 -7.47 -13.26
N THR A 220 6.86 -7.21 -11.99
CA THR A 220 6.37 -7.97 -10.85
C THR A 220 5.70 -7.04 -9.84
N ILE A 221 4.59 -7.48 -9.28
CA ILE A 221 3.95 -6.90 -8.09
C ILE A 221 4.05 -7.94 -6.98
N VAL A 222 4.47 -7.56 -5.78
CA VAL A 222 4.57 -8.45 -4.62
C VAL A 222 3.87 -7.82 -3.45
N VAL A 223 2.81 -8.46 -2.97
CA VAL A 223 2.20 -8.17 -1.65
C VAL A 223 2.87 -9.12 -0.67
N LYS A 224 3.71 -8.56 0.22
CA LYS A 224 4.53 -9.32 1.15
C LYS A 224 3.68 -10.33 1.92
N ASP A 225 4.20 -11.55 2.08
CA ASP A 225 3.57 -12.69 2.77
C ASP A 225 2.21 -13.18 2.20
N HIS A 226 1.66 -12.54 1.17
CA HIS A 226 0.33 -12.86 0.63
C HIS A 226 0.36 -13.36 -0.81
N MET A 227 0.84 -12.56 -1.76
CA MET A 227 0.82 -12.91 -3.18
C MET A 227 1.89 -12.21 -4.00
N ALA A 228 2.27 -12.83 -5.11
CA ALA A 228 3.09 -12.23 -6.14
C ALA A 228 2.40 -12.33 -7.50
N ILE A 229 2.46 -11.26 -8.30
CA ILE A 229 1.88 -11.18 -9.63
C ILE A 229 3.03 -10.93 -10.60
N VAL A 230 3.23 -11.84 -11.55
CA VAL A 230 4.22 -11.69 -12.62
C VAL A 230 3.50 -11.38 -13.93
N CYS A 231 3.87 -10.27 -14.56
CA CYS A 231 3.21 -9.75 -15.76
C CYS A 231 4.07 -9.98 -17.01
N GLY A 232 3.48 -10.62 -18.01
CA GLY A 232 4.00 -10.63 -19.38
C GLY A 232 3.54 -9.38 -20.12
N LEU A 233 4.48 -8.57 -20.60
CA LEU A 233 4.20 -7.32 -21.30
C LEU A 233 4.42 -7.44 -22.81
N ASP A 234 3.68 -6.65 -23.59
CA ASP A 234 3.96 -6.45 -25.02
C ASP A 234 4.97 -5.31 -25.27
N GLN A 235 5.29 -5.06 -26.55
CA GLN A 235 6.20 -4.00 -26.98
C GLN A 235 5.75 -2.58 -26.61
N TYR A 236 4.46 -2.41 -26.29
CA TYR A 236 3.88 -1.15 -25.84
C TYR A 236 3.67 -1.14 -24.32
N SER A 237 4.32 -2.06 -23.59
CA SER A 237 4.26 -2.14 -22.14
C SER A 237 2.88 -2.48 -21.55
N ARG A 238 1.96 -3.03 -22.37
CA ARG A 238 0.63 -3.47 -21.92
C ARG A 238 0.68 -4.90 -21.39
N ILE A 239 -0.07 -5.19 -20.32
CA ILE A 239 -0.14 -6.52 -19.71
C ILE A 239 -0.93 -7.46 -20.63
N GLN A 240 -0.26 -8.51 -21.12
CA GLN A 240 -0.85 -9.56 -21.96
C GLN A 240 -1.18 -10.82 -21.17
N VAL A 241 -0.41 -11.10 -20.11
CA VAL A 241 -0.59 -12.24 -19.22
C VAL A 241 -0.27 -11.80 -17.80
N ALA A 242 -1.06 -12.21 -16.82
CA ALA A 242 -0.76 -12.05 -15.40
C ALA A 242 -0.80 -13.40 -14.70
N THR A 243 0.27 -13.75 -13.98
CA THR A 243 0.35 -14.97 -13.18
C THR A 243 0.37 -14.62 -11.70
N VAL A 244 -0.67 -15.00 -10.96
CA VAL A 244 -0.80 -14.79 -9.52
C VAL A 244 -0.33 -16.03 -8.77
N ILE A 245 0.60 -15.84 -7.84
CA ILE A 245 1.26 -16.87 -7.05
C ILE A 245 0.93 -16.60 -5.59
N THR A 246 0.36 -17.59 -4.89
CA THR A 246 -0.07 -17.47 -3.48
C THR A 246 0.66 -18.46 -2.55
N GLU A 247 1.60 -19.24 -3.07
CA GLU A 247 2.40 -20.17 -2.27
C GLU A 247 3.42 -19.40 -1.41
N PRO A 248 3.35 -19.44 -0.05
CA PRO A 248 4.11 -18.54 0.81
C PRO A 248 5.63 -18.59 0.59
N GLU A 249 6.21 -19.78 0.40
CA GLU A 249 7.64 -19.93 0.14
C GLU A 249 8.07 -19.25 -1.17
N LYS A 250 7.26 -19.35 -2.22
CA LYS A 250 7.54 -18.71 -3.52
C LYS A 250 7.34 -17.20 -3.45
N VAL A 251 6.27 -16.75 -2.79
CA VAL A 251 6.01 -15.31 -2.58
C VAL A 251 7.19 -14.67 -1.86
N ASN A 252 7.67 -15.27 -0.77
CA ASN A 252 8.83 -14.76 -0.03
C ASN A 252 10.12 -14.78 -0.88
N GLN A 253 10.36 -15.83 -1.66
CA GLN A 253 11.52 -15.88 -2.57
C GLN A 253 11.47 -14.76 -3.63
N ILE A 254 10.29 -14.49 -4.19
CA ILE A 254 10.10 -13.39 -5.15
C ILE A 254 10.33 -12.06 -4.44
N TYR A 255 9.71 -11.85 -3.27
CA TYR A 255 9.86 -10.64 -2.47
C TYR A 255 11.33 -10.29 -2.20
N VAL A 256 12.11 -11.23 -1.67
CA VAL A 256 13.54 -11.04 -1.34
C VAL A 256 14.38 -10.72 -2.58
N ARG A 257 13.98 -11.19 -3.77
CA ARG A 257 14.67 -10.90 -5.03
C ARG A 257 14.27 -9.56 -5.65
N THR A 258 13.04 -9.12 -5.42
CA THR A 258 12.52 -7.84 -5.95
C THR A 258 12.95 -6.66 -5.08
N LEU A 259 12.97 -6.81 -3.76
CA LEU A 259 13.28 -5.74 -2.80
C LEU A 259 14.59 -4.96 -3.09
N PRO A 260 15.72 -5.60 -3.48
CA PRO A 260 16.97 -4.89 -3.77
C PRO A 260 16.93 -3.88 -4.94
N ALA A 261 15.86 -3.90 -5.75
CA ALA A 261 15.65 -2.90 -6.80
C ALA A 261 15.15 -1.56 -6.24
N PHE A 262 14.51 -1.56 -5.06
CA PHE A 262 14.00 -0.37 -4.38
C PHE A 262 15.05 0.23 -3.45
N ARG A 263 16.14 0.75 -4.04
CA ARG A 263 17.26 1.35 -3.29
C ARG A 263 16.93 2.78 -2.90
N THR A 264 17.31 3.17 -1.68
CA THR A 264 17.16 4.55 -1.18
C THR A 264 17.84 5.59 -2.08
N THR A 265 18.93 5.23 -2.77
CA THR A 265 19.62 6.12 -3.73
C THR A 265 18.76 6.48 -4.95
N ASN A 266 17.74 5.68 -5.25
CA ASN A 266 16.86 5.84 -6.40
C ASN A 266 15.47 6.34 -5.99
N LEU A 267 15.27 6.64 -4.69
CA LEU A 267 14.01 7.15 -4.17
C LEU A 267 13.80 8.59 -4.69
N MET A 268 12.73 8.79 -5.45
CA MET A 268 12.40 10.07 -6.06
C MET A 268 11.38 10.86 -5.23
N VAL A 269 10.40 10.17 -4.67
CA VAL A 269 9.35 10.74 -3.81
C VAL A 269 9.12 9.80 -2.63
N HIS A 270 9.10 10.36 -1.43
CA HIS A 270 8.97 9.61 -0.20
C HIS A 270 7.72 10.01 0.57
N ALA A 271 6.86 9.05 0.92
CA ALA A 271 5.77 9.27 1.85
C ALA A 271 6.34 9.43 3.26
N THR A 272 6.06 10.55 3.92
CA THR A 272 6.65 10.91 5.22
C THR A 272 5.59 11.45 6.17
N GLU A 273 5.81 11.22 7.46
CA GLU A 273 5.02 11.79 8.54
C GLU A 273 5.58 13.14 8.99
N SER A 274 4.77 13.88 9.75
CA SER A 274 5.15 15.17 10.36
C SER A 274 6.51 15.12 11.06
N ASP A 275 6.72 14.19 11.98
CA ASP A 275 7.94 14.12 12.79
C ASP A 275 9.21 13.94 11.96
N GLU A 276 9.17 13.03 10.99
CA GLU A 276 10.28 12.79 10.06
C GLU A 276 10.57 14.02 9.18
N PHE A 277 9.50 14.71 8.75
CA PHE A 277 9.61 15.94 7.99
C PHE A 277 10.30 17.07 8.76
N TYR A 278 10.16 17.10 10.10
CA TYR A 278 10.81 18.09 10.97
C TYR A 278 12.24 17.72 11.38
N GLN A 279 12.50 16.45 11.74
CA GLN A 279 13.75 16.01 12.37
C GLN A 279 15.01 16.32 11.55
N TYR A 280 14.91 16.33 10.22
CA TYR A 280 16.05 16.60 9.33
C TYR A 280 16.18 18.07 8.90
N GLY A 281 15.38 18.98 9.48
CA GLY A 281 15.40 20.40 9.14
C GLY A 281 14.92 20.71 7.71
N TYR A 282 14.25 19.75 7.05
CA TYR A 282 13.82 19.89 5.65
C TYR A 282 12.89 21.10 5.48
N ARG A 283 11.90 21.23 6.37
CA ARG A 283 10.92 22.32 6.38
C ARG A 283 11.57 23.69 6.59
N THR A 284 12.48 23.81 7.55
CA THR A 284 13.20 25.07 7.82
C THR A 284 14.03 25.50 6.60
N ASP A 285 14.77 24.58 5.99
CA ASP A 285 15.53 24.89 4.76
C ASP A 285 14.63 25.17 3.55
N PHE A 286 13.42 24.59 3.51
CA PHE A 286 12.44 24.95 2.48
C PHE A 286 11.98 26.42 2.64
N TYR A 287 11.63 26.83 3.86
CA TYR A 287 11.10 28.18 4.11
C TYR A 287 12.15 29.29 4.20
N ALA A 288 13.42 28.94 4.38
CA ALA A 288 14.52 29.89 4.31
C ALA A 288 14.84 30.41 2.89
N ARG A 289 14.12 29.93 1.86
CA ARG A 289 14.35 30.24 0.45
C ARG A 289 13.37 31.29 -0.09
N ASN A 290 13.33 31.46 -1.40
CA ASN A 290 12.48 32.43 -2.10
C ASN A 290 12.02 31.85 -3.46
N ASN A 291 11.18 32.58 -4.20
CA ASN A 291 10.62 32.20 -5.51
C ASN A 291 9.73 30.95 -5.39
N PHE A 292 8.70 31.08 -4.57
CA PHE A 292 7.79 30.01 -4.23
C PHE A 292 6.68 29.85 -5.29
N GLN A 293 6.30 28.61 -5.56
CA GLN A 293 5.07 28.22 -6.23
C GLN A 293 4.29 27.36 -5.23
N ILE A 294 3.17 27.86 -4.74
CA ILE A 294 2.39 27.21 -3.69
C ILE A 294 0.99 26.95 -4.22
N PHE A 295 0.61 25.69 -4.34
CA PHE A 295 -0.73 25.26 -4.74
C PHE A 295 -1.55 24.80 -3.55
N LEU A 296 -2.66 25.49 -3.31
CA LEU A 296 -3.54 25.26 -2.16
C LEU A 296 -4.87 24.71 -2.60
N THR A 297 -5.18 23.53 -2.07
CA THR A 297 -6.41 22.78 -2.34
C THR A 297 -7.42 22.87 -1.21
N ARG A 298 -7.01 23.38 -0.03
CA ARG A 298 -7.88 23.50 1.14
C ARG A 298 -7.51 24.72 1.98
N GLY A 299 -8.43 25.67 2.07
CA GLY A 299 -8.22 26.89 2.85
C GLY A 299 -7.19 27.82 2.21
N PHE A 300 -6.80 28.84 2.98
CA PHE A 300 -5.67 29.70 2.68
C PHE A 300 -4.94 30.01 3.99
N GLU A 301 -3.82 29.35 4.26
CA GLU A 301 -3.10 29.41 5.54
C GLU A 301 -1.96 30.45 5.58
N TYR A 302 -1.88 31.33 4.59
CA TYR A 302 -0.77 32.27 4.41
C TYR A 302 -1.23 33.71 4.57
N LEU A 303 -0.31 34.63 4.88
CA LEU A 303 -0.60 36.06 5.05
C LEU A 303 -1.55 36.34 6.23
N LEU A 304 -1.47 35.49 7.26
CA LEU A 304 -2.27 35.61 8.48
C LEU A 304 -1.94 36.92 9.24
N PRO A 305 -2.95 37.59 9.81
CA PRO A 305 -2.75 38.80 10.62
C PRO A 305 -2.21 38.45 12.02
N GLU A 306 -1.62 39.42 12.72
CA GLU A 306 -0.96 39.22 14.01
C GLU A 306 -1.92 38.61 15.06
N GLU A 307 -3.18 39.05 15.02
CA GLU A 307 -4.25 38.67 15.92
C GLU A 307 -4.63 37.19 15.82
N CYS A 308 -4.32 36.51 14.70
CA CYS A 308 -4.62 35.09 14.51
C CYS A 308 -3.57 34.16 15.12
N TRP A 309 -2.37 34.65 15.47
CA TRP A 309 -1.29 33.77 15.92
C TRP A 309 -1.53 33.19 17.32
N GLU A 310 -1.97 34.00 18.28
CA GLU A 310 -2.22 33.50 19.63
C GLU A 310 -3.30 32.40 19.68
N PRO A 311 -4.46 32.56 19.01
CA PRO A 311 -5.45 31.48 18.88
C PRO A 311 -4.90 30.20 18.25
N ILE A 312 -4.14 30.29 17.15
CA ILE A 312 -3.57 29.12 16.46
C ILE A 312 -2.52 28.42 17.33
N ILE A 313 -1.64 29.18 18.01
CA ILE A 313 -0.66 28.63 18.95
C ILE A 313 -1.35 27.91 20.10
N ARG A 314 -2.48 28.44 20.59
CA ARG A 314 -3.28 27.79 21.62
C ARG A 314 -3.89 26.48 21.12
N ALA A 315 -4.49 26.49 19.93
CA ALA A 315 -5.02 25.28 19.29
C ALA A 315 -3.94 24.21 19.11
N ALA A 316 -2.73 24.61 18.72
CA ALA A 316 -1.57 23.71 18.60
C ALA A 316 -1.20 23.04 19.93
N LYS A 317 -1.22 23.78 21.05
CA LYS A 317 -0.93 23.24 22.39
C LYS A 317 -2.01 22.28 22.87
N GLU A 318 -3.27 22.57 22.57
CA GLU A 318 -4.41 21.80 23.05
C GLU A 318 -4.56 20.45 22.33
N ARG A 319 -4.19 20.38 21.04
CA ARG A 319 -4.30 19.17 20.22
C ARG A 319 -3.47 18.01 20.77
N ASP A 320 -2.15 18.19 20.86
CA ASP A 320 -1.22 17.09 21.17
C ASP A 320 -0.73 17.12 22.62
N LYS A 321 -1.15 18.11 23.42
CA LYS A 321 -0.64 18.40 24.78
C LYS A 321 0.89 18.50 24.83
N ASP A 322 1.51 18.85 23.72
CA ASP A 322 2.95 19.01 23.54
C ASP A 322 3.28 20.46 23.15
N GLU A 323 4.37 20.98 23.70
CA GLU A 323 4.89 22.30 23.34
C GLU A 323 5.54 22.33 21.96
N PHE A 324 5.96 21.18 21.41
CA PHE A 324 6.67 21.12 20.13
C PHE A 324 5.94 21.86 19.00
N MET A 325 4.68 21.49 18.74
CA MET A 325 3.88 22.10 17.66
C MET A 325 3.66 23.59 17.89
N SER A 326 3.44 24.00 19.14
CA SER A 326 3.27 25.42 19.46
C SER A 326 4.53 26.25 19.19
N ARG A 327 5.71 25.70 19.50
CA ARG A 327 7.00 26.33 19.22
C ARG A 327 7.26 26.41 17.72
N LEU A 328 6.90 25.37 16.99
CA LEU A 328 7.01 25.35 15.53
C LEU A 328 6.13 26.43 14.89
N VAL A 329 4.88 26.56 15.31
CA VAL A 329 3.98 27.63 14.82
C VAL A 329 4.59 29.00 15.07
N SER A 330 5.12 29.26 16.27
CA SER A 330 5.81 30.53 16.58
C SER A 330 7.06 30.76 15.72
N GLN A 331 7.83 29.72 15.40
CA GLN A 331 8.99 29.87 14.50
C GLN A 331 8.57 30.17 13.06
N LEU A 332 7.49 29.55 12.59
CA LEU A 332 6.94 29.81 11.26
C LEU A 332 6.38 31.23 11.15
N GLN A 333 5.76 31.76 12.21
CA GLN A 333 5.36 33.17 12.29
C GLN A 333 6.57 34.10 12.04
N ILE A 334 7.68 33.92 12.73
CA ILE A 334 8.88 34.76 12.53
C ILE A 334 9.41 34.65 11.09
N THR A 335 9.44 33.41 10.56
CA THR A 335 9.87 33.16 9.19
C THR A 335 8.96 33.86 8.18
N TRP A 336 7.67 33.94 8.50
CA TRP A 336 6.67 34.61 7.68
C TRP A 336 6.95 36.11 7.53
N ASP A 337 7.07 36.80 8.65
CA ASP A 337 7.27 38.26 8.71
C ASP A 337 8.60 38.67 8.05
N GLU A 338 9.64 37.84 8.18
CA GLU A 338 10.97 38.19 7.70
C GLU A 338 11.24 37.80 6.25
N ILE A 339 10.71 36.66 5.78
CA ILE A 339 11.06 36.09 4.47
C ILE A 339 9.88 36.19 3.50
N PHE A 340 8.71 35.69 3.88
CA PHE A 340 7.59 35.51 2.95
C PHE A 340 6.96 36.82 2.52
N GLU A 341 6.69 37.75 3.44
CA GLU A 341 6.11 39.05 3.09
C GLU A 341 6.97 39.85 2.12
N LYS A 342 8.28 39.59 2.09
CA LYS A 342 9.28 40.28 1.25
C LYS A 342 9.69 39.44 0.03
N GLY A 343 9.19 38.21 -0.08
CA GLY A 343 9.55 37.23 -1.09
C GLY A 343 8.81 37.41 -2.41
N SER A 344 9.12 36.52 -3.36
CA SER A 344 8.37 36.31 -4.59
C SER A 344 7.62 34.99 -4.46
N ILE A 345 6.30 35.05 -4.61
CA ILE A 345 5.41 33.92 -4.36
C ILE A 345 4.31 33.92 -5.42
N ASP A 346 4.14 32.80 -6.09
CA ASP A 346 2.98 32.49 -6.91
C ASP A 346 2.07 31.55 -6.13
N PHE A 347 0.93 32.06 -5.66
CA PHE A 347 -0.13 31.25 -5.07
C PHE A 347 -1.07 30.74 -6.15
N PHE A 348 -1.14 29.43 -6.33
CA PHE A 348 -2.18 28.77 -7.11
C PHE A 348 -3.27 28.32 -6.15
N VAL A 349 -4.51 28.75 -6.38
CA VAL A 349 -5.62 28.40 -5.47
C VAL A 349 -6.83 27.99 -6.28
N LEU A 350 -7.47 26.91 -5.84
CA LEU A 350 -8.73 26.45 -6.36
C LEU A 350 -9.86 27.43 -6.05
N LYS A 351 -10.68 27.79 -7.04
CA LYS A 351 -11.86 28.64 -6.84
C LYS A 351 -12.80 28.01 -5.82
N SER A 352 -13.02 26.70 -5.89
CA SER A 352 -13.85 25.97 -4.90
C SER A 352 -13.26 26.02 -3.48
N SER A 353 -11.93 25.91 -3.34
CA SER A 353 -11.25 26.01 -2.03
C SER A 353 -11.42 27.40 -1.39
N LEU A 354 -11.28 28.47 -2.18
CA LEU A 354 -11.54 29.83 -1.70
C LEU A 354 -12.98 30.01 -1.23
N MET A 355 -13.95 29.52 -2.00
CA MET A 355 -15.36 29.59 -1.63
C MET A 355 -15.65 28.82 -0.34
N LYS A 356 -15.09 27.61 -0.22
CA LYS A 356 -15.22 26.79 0.99
C LYS A 356 -14.63 27.49 2.22
N TYR A 357 -13.44 28.11 2.09
CA TYR A 357 -12.84 28.91 3.15
C TYR A 357 -13.72 30.09 3.59
N MET A 358 -14.39 30.77 2.64
CA MET A 358 -15.36 31.82 2.97
C MET A 358 -16.60 31.28 3.70
N GLU A 359 -16.89 29.98 3.60
CA GLU A 359 -17.99 29.31 4.29
C GLU A 359 -17.57 28.75 5.65
N ASP A 360 -16.59 27.86 5.74
CA ASP A 360 -16.24 27.13 6.98
C ASP A 360 -15.05 27.72 7.76
N GLY A 361 -14.26 28.57 7.11
CA GLY A 361 -13.07 29.21 7.67
C GLY A 361 -11.94 28.27 8.04
N GLU A 362 -11.97 27.04 7.54
CA GLU A 362 -10.95 26.07 7.87
C GLU A 362 -9.63 26.35 7.14
N ILE A 363 -8.54 26.32 7.90
CA ILE A 363 -7.17 26.34 7.40
C ILE A 363 -6.38 25.21 8.08
N ILE A 364 -5.30 24.78 7.43
CA ILE A 364 -4.36 23.82 8.02
C ILE A 364 -2.98 24.46 8.06
N PHE A 365 -2.68 25.19 9.14
CA PHE A 365 -1.39 25.85 9.30
C PHE A 365 -0.37 24.91 9.95
N ALA A 366 0.74 24.65 9.26
CA ALA A 366 1.63 23.53 9.59
C ALA A 366 0.84 22.22 9.69
N ASP A 367 0.70 21.67 10.89
CA ASP A 367 -0.12 20.48 11.19
C ASP A 367 -1.33 20.80 12.09
N VAL A 368 -1.73 22.07 12.17
CA VAL A 368 -2.83 22.51 13.04
C VAL A 368 -4.04 22.81 12.17
N VAL A 369 -5.10 22.02 12.34
CA VAL A 369 -6.42 22.33 11.78
C VAL A 369 -7.03 23.45 12.64
N TYR A 370 -7.38 24.56 12.01
CA TYR A 370 -7.95 25.72 12.70
C TYR A 370 -9.14 26.27 11.92
N ASN A 371 -10.25 26.53 12.61
CA ASN A 371 -11.43 27.16 12.02
C ASN A 371 -11.47 28.62 12.44
N MET A 372 -11.23 29.51 11.48
CA MET A 372 -11.25 30.95 11.69
C MET A 372 -12.68 31.45 11.87
N THR A 373 -12.87 32.29 12.87
CA THR A 373 -14.11 33.05 13.07
C THR A 373 -14.42 33.96 11.87
N PRO A 374 -15.68 34.37 11.67
CA PRO A 374 -16.05 35.37 10.66
C PRO A 374 -15.19 36.65 10.71
N GLU A 375 -14.89 37.14 11.90
CA GLU A 375 -14.09 38.32 12.16
C GLU A 375 -12.62 38.11 11.76
N GLU A 376 -12.02 36.99 12.17
CA GLU A 376 -10.65 36.63 11.79
C GLU A 376 -10.51 36.49 10.27
N ARG A 377 -11.49 35.89 9.57
CA ARG A 377 -11.47 35.78 8.11
C ARG A 377 -11.50 37.13 7.41
N LYS A 378 -12.35 38.05 7.89
CA LYS A 378 -12.41 39.41 7.34
C LYS A 378 -11.10 40.16 7.54
N LEU A 379 -10.52 40.04 8.74
CA LEU A 379 -9.22 40.64 9.05
C LEU A 379 -8.12 40.03 8.19
N HIS A 380 -8.16 38.72 7.99
CA HIS A 380 -7.22 38.01 7.14
C HIS A 380 -7.27 38.50 5.69
N ILE A 381 -8.46 38.64 5.10
CA ILE A 381 -8.62 39.21 3.75
C ILE A 381 -8.05 40.64 3.69
N GLN A 382 -8.28 41.47 4.70
CA GLN A 382 -7.71 42.82 4.76
C GLN A 382 -6.18 42.79 4.82
N ASN A 383 -5.60 41.86 5.57
CA ASN A 383 -4.16 41.71 5.68
C ASN A 383 -3.54 41.24 4.35
N VAL A 384 -4.16 40.28 3.66
CA VAL A 384 -3.78 39.86 2.30
C VAL A 384 -3.75 41.07 1.36
N LEU A 385 -4.79 41.91 1.39
CA LEU A 385 -4.85 43.13 0.56
C LEU A 385 -3.74 44.13 0.94
N ALA A 386 -3.43 44.31 2.21
CA ALA A 386 -2.39 45.21 2.65
C ALA A 386 -0.99 44.73 2.21
N ILE A 387 -0.69 43.44 2.39
CA ILE A 387 0.61 42.85 2.05
C ILE A 387 0.82 42.83 0.53
N THR A 388 -0.18 42.39 -0.24
CA THR A 388 -0.08 42.36 -1.72
C THR A 388 0.09 43.75 -2.32
N LYS A 389 -0.47 44.79 -1.70
CA LYS A 389 -0.23 46.19 -2.09
C LYS A 389 1.20 46.64 -1.82
N LYS A 390 1.80 46.16 -0.73
CA LYS A 390 3.19 46.47 -0.33
C LYS A 390 4.22 45.67 -1.14
N ASN A 391 3.91 44.43 -1.50
CA ASN A 391 4.79 43.55 -2.25
C ASN A 391 4.08 43.00 -3.53
N PRO A 392 4.31 43.61 -4.70
CA PRO A 392 3.70 43.18 -5.96
C PRO A 392 4.28 41.87 -6.53
N ASN A 393 5.31 41.29 -5.89
CA ASN A 393 5.87 39.98 -6.30
C ASN A 393 5.08 38.80 -5.71
N ILE A 394 4.05 39.07 -4.91
CA ILE A 394 3.08 38.09 -4.46
C ILE A 394 1.91 38.12 -5.45
N LYS A 395 1.71 37.01 -6.15
CA LYS A 395 0.70 36.87 -7.20
C LYS A 395 -0.25 35.73 -6.89
N PHE A 396 -1.49 35.88 -7.32
CA PHE A 396 -2.52 34.86 -7.18
C PHE A 396 -2.93 34.35 -8.56
N TYR A 397 -3.04 33.04 -8.68
CA TYR A 397 -3.48 32.32 -9.85
C TYR A 397 -4.67 31.47 -9.44
N VAL A 398 -5.88 31.95 -9.73
CA VAL A 398 -7.12 31.26 -9.37
C VAL A 398 -7.44 30.24 -10.47
N ILE A 399 -7.51 28.97 -10.09
CA ILE A 399 -7.87 27.87 -10.98
C ILE A 399 -9.38 27.68 -10.88
N ASP A 400 -10.09 27.90 -12.00
CA ASP A 400 -11.53 27.66 -12.09
C ASP A 400 -11.79 26.24 -12.58
N GLU A 401 -12.15 25.36 -11.66
CA GLU A 401 -12.32 23.93 -11.93
C GLU A 401 -13.56 23.61 -12.78
N GLU A 402 -14.42 24.60 -13.05
CA GLU A 402 -15.52 24.46 -14.01
C GLU A 402 -15.00 24.16 -15.43
N TYR A 403 -13.79 24.59 -15.76
CA TYR A 403 -13.09 24.29 -17.02
C TYR A 403 -12.41 22.92 -17.02
N LEU A 404 -12.41 22.20 -15.90
CA LEU A 404 -11.76 20.90 -15.73
C LEU A 404 -12.80 19.80 -15.40
N PRO A 405 -13.76 19.53 -16.30
CA PRO A 405 -14.85 18.61 -16.02
C PRO A 405 -14.35 17.18 -15.78
N GLY A 406 -14.84 16.56 -14.70
CA GLY A 406 -14.62 15.15 -14.42
C GLY A 406 -13.35 14.85 -13.62
N VAL A 407 -12.55 15.85 -13.26
CA VAL A 407 -11.33 15.65 -12.44
C VAL A 407 -11.31 16.48 -11.16
N GLN A 408 -12.37 17.26 -10.87
CA GLN A 408 -12.39 18.18 -9.73
C GLN A 408 -12.19 17.46 -8.38
N HIS A 409 -12.71 16.24 -8.24
CA HIS A 409 -12.57 15.42 -7.04
C HIS A 409 -11.13 14.92 -6.79
N LEU A 410 -10.24 15.05 -7.78
CA LEU A 410 -8.82 14.66 -7.68
C LEU A 410 -7.88 15.82 -7.40
N LEU A 411 -8.42 17.01 -7.15
CA LEU A 411 -7.64 18.21 -6.88
C LEU A 411 -7.61 18.50 -5.37
N HIS A 412 -7.07 17.60 -4.55
CA HIS A 412 -7.07 17.78 -3.08
C HIS A 412 -5.69 17.76 -2.42
N THR A 413 -4.62 17.33 -3.10
CA THR A 413 -3.24 17.39 -2.57
C THR A 413 -2.58 18.75 -2.85
N SER A 414 -2.16 19.46 -1.81
CA SER A 414 -1.47 20.74 -1.95
C SER A 414 0.01 20.55 -2.31
N VAL A 415 0.59 21.48 -3.10
CA VAL A 415 1.98 21.44 -3.56
C VAL A 415 2.74 22.66 -3.03
N PHE A 416 3.90 22.45 -2.41
CA PHE A 416 4.77 23.50 -1.91
C PHE A 416 6.11 23.38 -2.58
N ASN A 417 6.44 24.33 -3.45
CA ASN A 417 7.65 24.32 -4.27
C ASN A 417 8.41 25.64 -4.13
N ASN A 418 9.73 25.59 -3.99
CA ASN A 418 10.61 26.77 -4.08
C ASN A 418 11.67 26.62 -5.19
N ARG A 419 11.40 25.74 -6.16
CA ARG A 419 12.24 25.37 -7.31
C ARG A 419 13.58 24.69 -6.96
N LYS A 420 13.81 24.42 -5.66
CA LYS A 420 14.97 23.68 -5.14
C LYS A 420 14.59 22.56 -4.20
N LYS A 421 13.47 22.72 -3.50
CA LYS A 421 12.83 21.74 -2.65
C LYS A 421 11.35 21.76 -2.95
N LEU A 422 10.73 20.60 -2.84
CA LEU A 422 9.32 20.42 -3.05
C LEU A 422 8.76 19.40 -2.07
N PHE A 423 7.57 19.67 -1.55
CA PHE A 423 6.80 18.67 -0.84
C PHE A 423 5.32 18.80 -1.17
N LEU A 424 4.60 17.70 -1.02
CA LEU A 424 3.16 17.63 -1.13
C LEU A 424 2.56 17.49 0.27
N LYS A 425 1.37 18.05 0.47
CA LYS A 425 0.59 17.88 1.70
C LYS A 425 -0.76 17.31 1.35
N ASN A 426 -1.17 16.26 2.04
CA ASN A 426 -2.51 15.68 1.93
C ASN A 426 -3.42 16.27 3.02
N PRO A 427 -4.30 17.24 2.70
CA PRO A 427 -5.18 17.86 3.68
C PRO A 427 -6.26 16.89 4.20
N GLU A 428 -6.63 15.86 3.44
CA GLU A 428 -7.64 14.89 3.85
C GLU A 428 -7.16 14.03 5.02
N ARG A 429 -5.85 13.78 5.11
CA ARG A 429 -5.25 13.00 6.20
C ARG A 429 -5.45 13.63 7.59
N TYR A 430 -5.70 14.93 7.68
CA TYR A 430 -6.01 15.58 8.96
C TYR A 430 -7.44 15.28 9.46
N HIS A 431 -8.27 14.67 8.62
CA HIS A 431 -9.65 14.32 8.91
C HIS A 431 -9.91 12.80 8.86
N LEU A 432 -8.89 12.03 8.48
CA LEU A 432 -8.93 10.57 8.30
C LEU A 432 -7.74 9.93 9.00
N ASP A 433 -7.88 8.72 9.55
CA ASP A 433 -6.82 8.04 10.31
C ASP A 433 -5.80 7.27 9.44
N ILE A 434 -5.90 7.35 8.11
CA ILE A 434 -5.15 6.54 7.13
C ILE A 434 -4.58 7.37 5.99
N GLY A 435 -3.42 6.95 5.46
CA GLY A 435 -2.65 7.62 4.41
C GLY A 435 -1.48 8.46 4.95
N PRO A 436 -0.66 9.05 4.07
CA PRO A 436 0.46 9.90 4.49
C PRO A 436 0.03 11.36 4.66
N HIS A 437 0.66 12.09 5.60
CA HIS A 437 0.49 13.54 5.72
C HIS A 437 1.22 14.29 4.61
N PHE A 438 2.43 13.82 4.29
CA PHE A 438 3.33 14.52 3.36
C PHE A 438 3.97 13.57 2.37
N TYR A 439 4.36 14.14 1.23
CA TYR A 439 5.35 13.53 0.35
C TYR A 439 6.52 14.49 0.18
N SER A 440 7.74 14.02 0.47
CA SER A 440 8.96 14.77 0.15
C SER A 440 9.47 14.37 -1.22
N VAL A 441 9.71 15.35 -2.10
CA VAL A 441 10.28 15.10 -3.42
C VAL A 441 11.80 15.30 -3.35
N LEU A 442 12.53 14.21 -3.60
CA LEU A 442 13.97 14.12 -3.50
C LEU A 442 14.68 14.26 -4.86
N SER A 443 13.95 14.01 -5.96
CA SER A 443 14.49 14.12 -7.32
C SER A 443 14.54 15.56 -7.81
N ASP A 444 15.75 16.06 -8.09
CA ASP A 444 15.97 17.38 -8.73
C ASP A 444 15.27 17.49 -10.08
N GLN A 445 15.18 16.37 -10.83
CA GLN A 445 14.47 16.33 -12.09
C GLN A 445 12.97 16.59 -11.89
N LEU A 446 12.32 15.87 -10.96
CA LEU A 446 10.90 16.10 -10.67
C LEU A 446 10.64 17.53 -10.20
N ILE A 447 11.50 18.07 -9.34
CA ILE A 447 11.36 19.47 -8.86
C ILE A 447 11.41 20.43 -10.05
N LYS A 448 12.35 20.24 -10.98
CA LYS A 448 12.48 21.07 -12.17
C LYS A 448 11.24 20.95 -13.08
N GLU A 449 10.83 19.73 -13.40
CA GLU A 449 9.70 19.47 -14.29
C GLU A 449 8.39 20.01 -13.70
N ILE A 450 8.14 19.79 -12.40
CA ILE A 450 6.96 20.36 -11.70
C ILE A 450 7.03 21.90 -11.70
N SER A 451 8.21 22.49 -11.49
CA SER A 451 8.35 23.95 -11.52
C SER A 451 7.97 24.52 -12.89
N THR A 452 8.40 23.86 -13.97
CA THR A 452 8.06 24.22 -15.35
C THR A 452 6.57 24.00 -15.63
N TYR A 453 5.97 22.92 -15.13
CA TYR A 453 4.54 22.68 -15.25
C TYR A 453 3.71 23.82 -14.65
N PHE A 454 4.06 24.31 -13.45
CA PHE A 454 3.39 25.47 -12.84
C PHE A 454 3.60 26.77 -13.62
N ASP A 455 4.78 27.01 -14.19
CA ASP A 455 5.00 28.18 -15.04
C ASP A 455 4.14 28.12 -16.32
N ASN A 456 4.00 26.93 -16.92
CA ASN A 456 3.14 26.69 -18.08
C ASN A 456 1.64 26.78 -17.73
N MET A 457 1.27 26.50 -16.47
CA MET A 457 -0.12 26.55 -16.00
C MET A 457 -0.69 27.98 -16.00
N LYS A 458 0.15 28.99 -15.77
CA LYS A 458 -0.23 30.41 -15.69
C LYS A 458 -0.90 30.95 -16.96
N VAL A 459 -0.67 30.32 -18.11
CA VAL A 459 -1.21 30.73 -19.41
C VAL A 459 -2.36 29.84 -19.89
N LYS A 460 -2.84 28.90 -19.05
CA LYS A 460 -3.97 28.03 -19.38
C LYS A 460 -5.29 28.77 -19.21
N GLU A 461 -6.29 28.41 -20.02
CA GLU A 461 -7.60 29.07 -20.03
C GLU A 461 -8.37 28.98 -18.71
N PHE A 462 -8.08 27.94 -17.91
CA PHE A 462 -8.70 27.72 -16.60
C PHE A 462 -7.97 28.44 -15.45
N CYS A 463 -6.86 29.14 -15.73
CA CYS A 463 -6.01 29.78 -14.73
C CYS A 463 -6.04 31.30 -14.90
N PHE A 464 -6.56 32.00 -13.90
CA PHE A 464 -6.76 33.44 -13.92
C PHE A 464 -5.75 34.14 -13.02
N GLU A 465 -4.91 35.01 -13.60
CA GLU A 465 -3.95 35.82 -12.85
C GLU A 465 -4.64 37.02 -12.18
N TYR A 466 -4.37 37.17 -10.88
CA TYR A 466 -4.72 38.32 -10.07
C TYR A 466 -3.42 38.88 -9.46
N ASP A 467 -2.89 39.90 -10.12
CA ASP A 467 -1.79 40.71 -9.57
C ASP A 467 -2.29 41.63 -8.45
N SER A 468 -1.36 42.38 -7.85
CA SER A 468 -1.65 43.31 -6.76
C SER A 468 -2.83 44.25 -7.09
N GLU A 469 -2.89 44.80 -8.30
CA GLU A 469 -3.97 45.73 -8.68
C GLU A 469 -5.30 45.01 -8.90
N ALA A 470 -5.28 43.85 -9.55
CA ALA A 470 -6.46 43.03 -9.82
C ALA A 470 -7.10 42.53 -8.52
N VAL A 471 -6.31 42.12 -7.53
CA VAL A 471 -6.83 41.71 -6.21
C VAL A 471 -7.54 42.88 -5.53
N GLN A 472 -6.99 44.10 -5.56
CA GLN A 472 -7.65 45.29 -4.99
C GLN A 472 -8.96 45.60 -5.71
N LYS A 473 -8.96 45.62 -7.04
CA LYS A 473 -10.17 45.86 -7.85
C LYS A 473 -11.25 44.82 -7.58
N PHE A 474 -10.86 43.55 -7.38
CA PHE A 474 -11.79 42.50 -6.99
C PHE A 474 -12.41 42.79 -5.61
N ALA A 475 -11.59 43.14 -4.62
CA ALA A 475 -12.06 43.46 -3.27
C ALA A 475 -12.98 44.70 -3.24
N GLU A 476 -12.68 45.74 -4.01
CA GLU A 476 -13.54 46.93 -4.12
C GLU A 476 -14.92 46.59 -4.72
N LYS A 477 -14.94 45.73 -5.74
CA LYS A 477 -16.17 45.36 -6.46
C LYS A 477 -17.01 44.33 -5.71
N TYR A 478 -16.38 43.32 -5.09
CA TYR A 478 -17.05 42.15 -4.55
C TYR A 478 -16.88 41.99 -3.03
N GLY A 479 -16.05 42.80 -2.36
CA GLY A 479 -15.83 42.73 -0.91
C GLY A 479 -17.10 42.79 -0.05
N PRO A 480 -18.09 43.67 -0.34
CA PRO A 480 -19.35 43.67 0.39
C PRO A 480 -20.19 42.39 0.25
N LEU A 481 -20.03 41.64 -0.85
CA LEU A 481 -20.66 40.34 -1.04
C LEU A 481 -19.93 39.28 -0.22
N VAL A 482 -18.61 39.22 -0.34
CA VAL A 482 -17.76 38.28 0.41
C VAL A 482 -17.97 38.42 1.92
N ASN A 483 -17.95 39.65 2.44
CA ASN A 483 -18.19 39.90 3.86
C ASN A 483 -19.57 39.38 4.32
N ARG A 484 -20.61 39.57 3.51
CA ARG A 484 -21.96 39.06 3.81
C ARG A 484 -22.01 37.54 3.78
N MET A 485 -21.29 36.89 2.87
CA MET A 485 -21.19 35.43 2.84
C MET A 485 -20.52 34.88 4.10
N ILE A 486 -19.42 35.51 4.52
CA ILE A 486 -18.72 35.18 5.76
C ILE A 486 -19.65 35.37 6.97
N ASP A 487 -20.39 36.48 7.05
CA ASP A 487 -21.34 36.72 8.14
C ASP A 487 -22.45 35.67 8.18
N LEU A 488 -23.01 35.30 7.02
CA LEU A 488 -24.05 34.28 6.92
C LEU A 488 -23.58 32.92 7.44
N SER A 489 -22.31 32.58 7.24
CA SER A 489 -21.76 31.32 7.74
C SER A 489 -21.67 31.25 9.26
N GLY A 490 -21.50 32.39 9.94
CA GLY A 490 -21.46 32.47 11.41
C GLY A 490 -22.78 32.11 12.10
N TYR A 491 -23.89 32.05 11.35
CA TYR A 491 -25.20 31.62 11.86
C TYR A 491 -25.46 30.12 11.72
N LYS A 492 -24.58 29.38 11.02
CA LYS A 492 -24.65 27.91 10.96
C LYS A 492 -23.97 27.32 12.21
N LEU A 493 -24.66 27.36 13.34
CA LEU A 493 -24.32 26.61 14.56
C LEU A 493 -25.32 25.49 14.79
#